data_AF-W2SZD7-F1
#
_entry.id   AF-W2SZD7-F1
#
_cell.length_a   1.000
_cell.length_b   1.000
_cell.length_c   1.000
_cell.angle_alpha   90.00
_cell.angle_beta   90.00
_cell.angle_gamma   90.00
#
_symmetry.space_group_name_H-M   'P 1'
#
loop_
_entity.id
_entity.type
_entity.pdbx_description
1 polymer ?
#
loop_
_entity_poly.entity_id
_entity_poly.type
_entity_poly.pdbx_seq_one_letter_code
_entity_poly.pdbx_strand_id
1 'polypeptide(L)'
;MSMTDLQVEKQYSFCGLSLRCATQCCTCAQALICLVLGVLYGSLLEPTVILNILVGIHFVCAALALIFLGFCFIKRKFGSFYEVLLHAYLLSILLMGLTSLFAVMYLPLAFLQQSHSFGEGMHYLFLFVLSGGMLTL
;
A
#
# COMPACT_ATOMS: atom_id res chain seq x y z
N MET A 1 35.34 11.56 25.38
CA MET A 1 34.47 11.07 24.29
C MET A 1 35.28 11.20 23.01
N SER A 2 35.60 10.07 22.37
CA SER A 2 36.55 10.03 21.24
C SER A 2 35.90 10.63 19.98
N MET A 3 36.69 11.24 19.08
CA MET A 3 36.21 11.72 17.78
C MET A 3 35.52 10.61 16.96
N THR A 4 35.89 9.36 17.19
CA THR A 4 35.27 8.18 16.56
C THR A 4 33.84 7.93 17.04
N ASP A 5 33.54 8.18 18.33
CA ASP A 5 32.19 8.00 18.89
C ASP A 5 31.21 9.04 18.29
N LEU A 6 31.68 10.27 18.09
CA LEU A 6 30.93 11.36 17.46
C LEU A 6 30.59 11.09 15.99
N GLN A 7 31.48 10.45 15.23
CA GLN A 7 31.20 10.07 13.85
C GLN A 7 30.19 8.93 13.77
N VAL A 8 30.29 7.91 14.64
CA VAL A 8 29.34 6.79 14.69
C VAL A 8 27.94 7.29 15.07
N GLU A 9 27.81 8.14 16.09
CA GLU A 9 26.52 8.69 16.51
C GLU A 9 25.86 9.53 15.40
N LYS A 10 26.66 10.33 14.68
CA LYS A 10 26.17 11.14 13.55
C LYS A 10 25.73 10.27 12.37
N GLN A 11 26.45 9.19 12.08
CA GLN A 11 26.13 8.24 11.01
C GLN A 11 24.87 7.42 11.33
N TYR A 12 24.68 6.99 12.59
CA TYR A 12 23.45 6.36 13.06
C TYR A 12 22.25 7.31 13.05
N SER A 13 22.45 8.57 13.42
CA SER A 13 21.40 9.60 13.40
C SER A 13 20.94 9.91 11.97
N PHE A 14 21.87 10.03 11.02
CA PHE A 14 21.54 10.19 9.60
C PHE A 14 20.86 8.96 9.01
N CYS A 15 21.33 7.76 9.34
CA CYS A 15 20.70 6.51 8.90
C CYS A 15 19.27 6.37 9.45
N GLY A 16 19.06 6.70 10.72
CA GLY A 16 17.74 6.69 11.36
C GLY A 16 16.79 7.77 10.83
N LEU A 17 17.31 8.95 10.47
CA LEU A 17 16.51 10.02 9.85
C LEU A 17 16.09 9.64 8.42
N SER A 18 17.01 9.06 7.64
CA SER A 18 16.75 8.55 6.29
C SER A 18 15.72 7.42 6.30
N LEU A 19 15.83 6.48 7.25
CA LEU A 19 14.89 5.36 7.37
C LEU A 19 13.48 5.86 7.71
N ARG A 20 13.35 6.81 8.65
CA ARG A 20 12.04 7.39 9.01
C ARG A 20 11.40 8.14 7.84
N CYS A 21 12.19 8.91 7.10
CA CYS A 21 11.73 9.61 5.90
C CYS A 21 11.25 8.60 4.84
N ALA A 22 12.06 7.58 4.57
CA ALA A 22 11.72 6.51 3.62
C ALA A 22 10.42 5.79 4.03
N THR A 23 10.27 5.41 5.30
CA THR A 23 9.05 4.79 5.80
C THR A 23 7.85 5.70 5.62
N GLN A 24 7.94 6.99 5.99
CA GLN A 24 6.85 7.95 5.79
C GLN A 24 6.46 8.10 4.32
N CYS A 25 7.45 8.18 3.41
CA CYS A 25 7.21 8.22 1.97
C CYS A 25 6.51 6.95 1.47
N CYS A 26 6.98 5.77 1.87
CA CYS A 26 6.37 4.48 1.51
C CYS A 26 4.94 4.37 2.05
N THR A 27 4.70 4.74 3.30
CA THR A 27 3.36 4.72 3.90
C THR A 27 2.41 5.68 3.17
N CYS A 28 2.90 6.87 2.80
CA CYS A 28 2.11 7.83 2.03
C CYS A 28 1.77 7.29 0.63
N ALA A 29 2.76 6.72 -0.06
CA ALA A 29 2.55 6.09 -1.36
C ALA A 29 1.56 4.93 -1.28
N GLN A 30 1.72 4.03 -0.30
CA GLN A 30 0.79 2.93 -0.03
C GLN A 30 -0.63 3.43 0.20
N ALA A 31 -0.82 4.45 1.04
CA ALA A 31 -2.14 5.00 1.33
C ALA A 31 -2.81 5.58 0.06
N LEU A 32 -2.07 6.37 -0.71
CA LEU A 32 -2.57 6.96 -1.97
C LEU A 32 -2.94 5.88 -2.98
N ILE A 33 -2.06 4.90 -3.19
CA ILE A 33 -2.28 3.82 -4.15
C ILE A 33 -3.47 2.96 -3.75
N CYS A 34 -3.59 2.59 -2.48
CA CYS A 34 -4.75 1.84 -1.98
C CYS A 34 -6.06 2.58 -2.18
N LEU A 35 -6.10 3.89 -1.91
CA LEU A 35 -7.30 4.71 -2.12
C LEU A 35 -7.66 4.81 -3.60
N VAL A 36 -6.68 5.13 -4.45
CA VAL A 36 -6.89 5.28 -5.89
C VAL A 36 -7.37 3.97 -6.48
N LEU A 37 -6.70 2.84 -6.20
CA LEU A 37 -7.10 1.55 -6.72
C LEU A 37 -8.43 1.05 -6.16
N GLY A 38 -8.72 1.26 -4.88
CA GLY A 38 -10.02 0.93 -4.31
C GLY A 38 -11.16 1.67 -5.02
N VAL A 39 -10.97 2.97 -5.31
CA VAL A 39 -11.95 3.78 -6.05
C VAL A 39 -12.05 3.33 -7.52
N LEU A 40 -10.91 3.09 -8.19
CA LEU A 40 -10.90 2.64 -9.57
C LEU A 40 -11.56 1.26 -9.71
N TYR A 41 -11.30 0.33 -8.79
CA TYR A 41 -11.94 -0.98 -8.78
C TYR A 41 -13.46 -0.87 -8.62
N GLY A 42 -13.94 -0.04 -7.69
CA GLY A 42 -15.37 0.13 -7.48
C GLY A 42 -16.09 0.92 -8.58
N SER A 43 -15.37 1.73 -9.37
CA SER A 43 -15.98 2.58 -10.40
C SER A 43 -15.88 2.01 -11.82
N LEU A 44 -14.82 1.27 -12.13
CA LEU A 44 -14.57 0.76 -13.47
C LEU A 44 -14.98 -0.69 -13.67
N LEU A 45 -15.09 -1.50 -12.61
CA LEU A 45 -15.51 -2.89 -12.72
C LEU A 45 -16.96 -3.09 -12.29
N GLU A 46 -17.60 -4.11 -12.85
CA GLU A 46 -18.94 -4.53 -12.45
C GLU A 46 -18.96 -5.03 -11.00
N PRO A 47 -20.00 -4.71 -10.22
CA PRO A 47 -20.06 -5.08 -8.81
C PRO A 47 -20.23 -6.58 -8.64
N THR A 48 -19.16 -7.27 -8.28
CA THR A 48 -19.18 -8.67 -7.84
C THR A 48 -18.80 -8.78 -6.37
N VAL A 49 -19.15 -9.89 -5.72
CA VAL A 49 -18.78 -10.14 -4.31
C VAL A 49 -17.25 -10.09 -4.13
N ILE A 50 -16.50 -10.65 -5.07
CA ILE A 50 -15.04 -10.67 -5.06
C ILE A 50 -14.49 -9.24 -5.11
N LEU A 51 -15.00 -8.42 -6.03
CA LEU A 51 -14.55 -7.03 -6.19
C LEU A 51 -14.92 -6.18 -4.99
N ASN A 52 -16.09 -6.38 -4.39
CA ASN A 52 -16.48 -5.68 -3.16
C ASN A 52 -15.54 -6.02 -1.99
N ILE A 53 -15.14 -7.29 -1.86
CA ILE A 53 -14.15 -7.70 -0.85
C ILE A 53 -12.79 -7.04 -1.15
N LEU A 54 -12.36 -7.05 -2.41
CA LEU A 54 -11.09 -6.45 -2.84
C LEU A 54 -11.04 -4.95 -2.51
N VAL A 55 -12.09 -4.21 -2.90
CA VAL A 55 -12.28 -2.79 -2.61
C VAL A 55 -12.25 -2.55 -1.10
N GLY A 56 -12.97 -3.37 -0.31
CA GLY A 56 -12.96 -3.29 1.14
C GLY A 56 -11.57 -3.44 1.75
N ILE A 57 -10.79 -4.43 1.29
CA ILE A 57 -9.42 -4.63 1.76
C ILE A 57 -8.55 -3.41 1.44
N HIS A 58 -8.65 -2.84 0.23
CA HIS A 58 -7.91 -1.63 -0.15
C HIS A 58 -8.24 -0.44 0.75
N PHE A 59 -9.51 -0.21 1.09
CA PHE A 59 -9.89 0.86 2.02
C PHE A 59 -9.39 0.62 3.45
N VAL A 60 -9.46 -0.61 3.95
CA VAL A 60 -8.93 -0.96 5.27
C VAL A 60 -7.41 -0.74 5.31
N CYS A 61 -6.68 -1.18 4.27
CA CYS A 61 -5.24 -0.98 4.18
C CYS A 61 -4.87 0.51 4.12
N ALA A 62 -5.61 1.30 3.35
CA ALA A 62 -5.44 2.76 3.30
C ALA A 62 -5.68 3.40 4.68
N ALA A 63 -6.73 3.02 5.39
CA ALA A 63 -7.03 3.55 6.72
C ALA A 63 -5.90 3.23 7.71
N LEU A 64 -5.41 1.98 7.73
CA LEU A 64 -4.28 1.59 8.58
C LEU A 64 -3.01 2.38 8.25
N ALA A 65 -2.71 2.59 6.96
CA ALA A 65 -1.56 3.38 6.52
C ALA A 65 -1.69 4.86 6.94
N LEU A 66 -2.87 5.47 6.81
CA LEU A 66 -3.12 6.85 7.25
C LEU A 66 -3.02 7.01 8.77
N ILE A 67 -3.54 6.04 9.53
CA ILE A 67 -3.39 6.02 10.98
C ILE A 67 -1.90 5.95 11.35
N PHE A 68 -1.17 4.99 10.78
CA PHE A 68 0.26 4.85 11.03
C PHE A 68 1.04 6.12 10.67
N LEU A 69 0.76 6.73 9.51
CA LEU A 69 1.36 7.98 9.06
C LEU A 69 1.08 9.13 10.03
N GLY A 70 -0.16 9.26 10.52
CA GLY A 70 -0.54 10.24 11.53
C GLY A 70 0.26 10.06 12.82
N PHE A 71 0.44 8.82 13.28
CA PHE A 71 1.28 8.50 14.44
C PHE A 71 2.76 8.83 14.19
N CYS A 72 3.28 8.58 12.99
CA CYS A 72 4.64 8.97 12.61
C CYS A 72 4.85 10.50 12.68
N PHE A 73 3.84 11.31 12.33
CA PHE A 73 3.92 12.77 12.42
C PHE A 73 3.82 13.30 13.86
N ILE A 74 3.01 12.67 14.71
CA ILE A 74 2.75 13.14 16.09
C ILE A 74 3.98 12.97 16.99
N LYS A 75 5.02 12.21 16.59
CA LYS A 75 6.31 12.03 17.29
C LYS A 75 6.18 11.72 18.81
N ARG A 76 5.04 11.21 19.28
CA ARG A 76 4.82 10.89 20.70
C ARG A 76 5.55 9.59 21.06
N LYS A 77 6.12 9.53 22.27
CA LYS A 77 6.67 8.30 22.89
C LYS A 77 5.55 7.31 23.21
N PHE A 78 4.90 6.73 22.20
CA PHE A 78 3.97 5.64 22.37
C PHE A 78 4.74 4.33 22.27
N GLY A 79 5.43 3.90 23.33
CA GLY A 79 6.29 2.70 23.30
C GLY A 79 5.58 1.45 22.76
N SER A 80 4.71 0.83 23.56
CA SER A 80 4.03 -0.42 23.20
C SER A 80 3.00 -0.26 22.06
N PHE A 81 2.29 0.87 22.02
CA PHE A 81 1.27 1.11 20.99
C PHE A 81 1.85 1.34 19.59
N TYR A 82 3.07 1.88 19.50
CA TYR A 82 3.77 2.02 18.23
C TYR A 82 4.13 0.66 17.61
N GLU A 83 4.58 -0.31 18.42
CA GLU A 83 4.90 -1.66 17.95
C GLU A 83 3.66 -2.36 17.37
N VAL A 84 2.51 -2.24 18.05
CA VAL A 84 1.24 -2.83 17.56
C VAL A 84 0.80 -2.18 16.25
N LEU A 85 0.87 -0.84 16.17
CA LEU A 85 0.52 -0.13 14.93
C LEU A 85 1.49 -0.43 13.79
N LEU A 86 2.79 -0.53 14.08
CA LEU A 86 3.80 -0.92 13.11
C LEU A 86 3.51 -2.33 12.57
N HIS A 87 3.13 -3.26 13.45
CA HIS A 87 2.75 -4.60 13.04
C HIS A 87 1.48 -4.61 12.17
N ALA A 88 0.45 -3.85 12.54
CA ALA A 88 -0.77 -3.69 11.75
C ALA A 88 -0.49 -3.06 10.37
N TYR A 89 0.44 -2.10 10.32
CA TYR A 89 0.91 -1.49 9.07
C TYR A 89 1.69 -2.48 8.19
N LEU A 90 2.62 -3.26 8.75
CA LEU A 90 3.31 -4.30 8.00
C LEU A 90 2.33 -5.36 7.45
N LEU A 91 1.32 -5.72 8.24
CA LEU A 91 0.24 -6.60 7.80
C LEU A 91 -0.55 -5.98 6.65
N SER A 92 -0.79 -4.66 6.65
CA SER A 92 -1.49 -3.99 5.56
C SER A 92 -0.67 -3.97 4.27
N ILE A 93 0.66 -3.83 4.34
CA ILE A 93 1.54 -3.99 3.17
C ILE A 93 1.44 -5.41 2.62
N LEU A 94 1.51 -6.41 3.49
CA LEU A 94 1.40 -7.82 3.08
C LEU A 94 0.06 -8.09 2.40
N LEU A 95 -1.04 -7.64 3.00
CA LEU A 95 -2.37 -7.78 2.42
C LEU A 95 -2.48 -7.08 1.07
N MET A 96 -1.95 -5.87 0.93
CA MET A 96 -1.90 -5.15 -0.35
C MET A 96 -1.12 -5.94 -1.42
N GLY A 97 0.02 -6.55 -1.06
CA GLY A 97 0.78 -7.38 -1.98
C GLY A 97 0.00 -8.62 -2.42
N LEU A 98 -0.68 -9.29 -1.49
CA LEU A 98 -1.52 -10.45 -1.80
C LEU A 98 -2.74 -10.09 -2.66
N THR A 99 -3.40 -8.97 -2.38
CA THR A 99 -4.52 -8.50 -3.21
C THR A 99 -4.06 -8.03 -4.59
N SER A 100 -2.88 -7.42 -4.69
CA SER A 100 -2.24 -7.10 -5.97
C SER A 100 -1.98 -8.35 -6.80
N LEU A 101 -1.37 -9.39 -6.22
CA LEU A 101 -1.13 -10.67 -6.89
C LEU A 101 -2.44 -11.33 -7.33
N PHE A 102 -3.45 -11.31 -6.46
CA PHE A 102 -4.76 -11.80 -6.81
C PHE A 102 -5.36 -11.04 -7.99
N ALA A 103 -5.32 -9.70 -7.99
CA ALA A 103 -5.86 -8.87 -9.07
C ALA A 103 -5.09 -9.05 -10.39
N VAL A 104 -3.77 -9.24 -10.34
CA VAL A 104 -2.95 -9.57 -11.52
C VAL A 104 -3.40 -10.88 -12.17
N MET A 105 -3.86 -11.85 -11.39
CA MET A 105 -4.40 -13.12 -11.91
C MET A 105 -5.88 -13.01 -12.32
N TYR A 106 -6.68 -12.28 -11.54
CA TYR A 106 -8.13 -12.17 -11.70
C TYR A 106 -8.53 -11.29 -12.89
N LEU A 107 -7.91 -10.11 -13.06
CA LEU A 107 -8.32 -9.12 -14.06
C LEU A 107 -8.18 -9.63 -15.52
N PRO A 108 -7.11 -10.34 -15.92
CA PRO A 108 -7.03 -10.92 -17.26
C PRO A 108 -8.09 -12.00 -17.51
N LEU A 109 -8.41 -12.80 -16.48
CA LEU A 109 -9.46 -13.81 -16.57
C LEU A 109 -10.84 -13.16 -16.72
N ALA A 110 -11.13 -12.14 -15.91
CA ALA A 110 -12.37 -11.38 -15.99
C ALA A 110 -12.51 -10.69 -17.36
N PHE A 111 -11.43 -10.11 -17.90
CA PHE A 111 -11.39 -9.58 -19.25
C PHE A 111 -11.80 -10.63 -20.31
N LEU A 112 -11.20 -11.82 -20.27
CA LEU A 112 -11.51 -12.90 -21.23
C LEU A 112 -12.94 -13.45 -21.08
N GLN A 113 -13.52 -13.38 -19.89
CA GLN A 113 -14.84 -13.92 -19.60
C GLN A 113 -15.97 -12.92 -19.90
N GLN A 114 -15.73 -11.62 -19.73
CA GLN A 114 -16.78 -10.60 -19.76
C GLN A 114 -16.71 -9.68 -21.00
N SER A 115 -15.56 -9.59 -21.68
CA SER A 115 -15.40 -8.63 -22.78
C SER A 115 -16.01 -9.18 -24.07
N HIS A 116 -17.08 -8.53 -24.54
CA HIS A 116 -17.66 -8.79 -25.87
C HIS A 116 -16.95 -8.01 -26.98
N SER A 117 -16.26 -6.92 -26.63
CA SER A 117 -15.41 -6.13 -27.51
C SER A 117 -14.11 -5.72 -26.81
N PHE A 118 -13.01 -5.60 -27.56
CA PHE A 118 -11.71 -5.18 -27.02
C PHE A 118 -11.77 -3.79 -26.37
N GLY A 119 -12.56 -2.87 -26.94
CA GLY A 119 -12.74 -1.52 -26.42
C GLY A 119 -13.45 -1.49 -25.06
N GLU A 120 -14.43 -2.37 -24.84
CA GLU A 120 -15.12 -2.50 -23.56
C GLU A 120 -14.15 -3.01 -22.50
N GLY A 121 -13.28 -3.97 -22.81
CA GLY A 121 -12.38 -4.59 -21.84
C GLY A 121 -11.09 -3.81 -21.50
N MET A 122 -10.83 -2.65 -22.14
CA MET A 122 -9.58 -1.89 -21.92
C MET A 122 -9.35 -1.47 -20.47
N HIS A 123 -10.41 -1.25 -19.69
CA HIS A 123 -10.29 -0.88 -18.29
C HIS A 123 -9.74 -2.03 -17.43
N TYR A 124 -10.02 -3.30 -17.76
CA TYR A 124 -9.40 -4.45 -17.09
C TYR A 124 -7.89 -4.50 -17.32
N LEU A 125 -7.43 -4.24 -18.54
CA LEU A 125 -5.99 -4.22 -18.87
C LEU A 125 -5.28 -3.06 -18.19
N PHE A 126 -5.90 -1.88 -18.15
CA PHE A 126 -5.38 -0.72 -17.43
C PHE A 126 -5.22 -1.02 -15.94
N LEU A 127 -6.24 -1.60 -15.32
CA LEU A 127 -6.23 -2.00 -13.91
C LEU A 127 -5.24 -3.12 -13.62
N PHE A 128 -5.06 -4.06 -14.55
CA PHE A 128 -4.07 -5.12 -14.46
C PHE A 128 -2.65 -4.54 -14.38
N VAL A 129 -2.31 -3.61 -15.27
CA VAL A 129 -0.99 -2.95 -15.27
C VAL A 129 -0.79 -2.16 -13.99
N LEU A 130 -1.80 -1.41 -13.54
CA LEU A 130 -1.73 -0.67 -12.28
C LEU A 130 -1.55 -1.61 -11.07
N SER A 131 -2.27 -2.72 -11.03
CA SER A 131 -2.14 -3.70 -9.96
C SER A 131 -0.74 -4.31 -9.94
N GLY A 132 -0.19 -4.68 -11.10
CA GLY A 132 1.17 -5.21 -11.21
C GLY A 132 2.25 -4.19 -10.80
N GLY A 133 2.02 -2.91 -11.09
CA GLY A 133 2.89 -1.82 -10.64
C GLY A 133 2.98 -1.68 -9.12
N MET A 134 2.00 -2.18 -8.35
CA MET A 134 2.10 -2.19 -6.89
C MET A 134 3.13 -3.17 -6.35
N LEU A 135 3.50 -4.20 -7.10
CA LEU A 135 4.47 -5.21 -6.65
C LEU A 135 5.91 -4.69 -6.65
N THR A 136 6.16 -3.53 -7.26
CA THR A 136 7.50 -2.94 -7.38
C THR A 136 7.77 -1.85 -6.34
N LEU A 137 6.83 -1.62 -5.41
CA LEU A 137 6.88 -0.60 -4.36
C LEU A 137 7.36 -1.17 -3.03
#